data_AF-A0A3L6T9T2-F1
#
_entry.id   AF-A0A3L6T9T2-F1
#
_cell.length_a   1.000
_cell.length_b   1.000
_cell.length_c   1.000
_cell.angle_alpha   90.00
_cell.angle_beta   90.00
_cell.angle_gamma   90.00
#
_symmetry.space_group_name_H-M   'P 1'
#
loop_
_entity.id
_entity.type
_entity.pdbx_description
1 polymer ?
#
loop_
_entity_poly.entity_id
_entity_poly.type
_entity_poly.pdbx_seq_one_letter_code
_entity_poly.pdbx_strand_id
1 'polypeptide(L)'
;MTHDPGNHALPPDDPSGFNLHMNMLFRMQYKNTTEATVDAARIILRQCERSGTVRRVIHTASVTAASPLREDGGGGYKDFINESCWTPLNLSYGFSNVHLDAYVSSKSLSEQELLRYNDGDESSSPRTFEVVSLACALVGGDTIQPRSSTVIVAPLTGHATHHNSLLFLQALLGSVPLAHVEDVCEAHAFCMDQPAMAGRFLCAAGYPSMRDILDRFATRFPEIKIQLQQVTGEGVRVRGDTRKLEDLGFRYRYGVEETVDCSVECAKRLGELQVLYYLYMHVQIIMQTSWDPIAAIVIPYEMVFVYLPCVNFHRRLLVPNPNEFSLCF
;
A
#
# COMPACT_ATOMS: atom_id res chain seq x y z
N MET A 1 60.00 -29.32 -17.22
CA MET A 1 58.94 -28.58 -17.91
C MET A 1 57.79 -28.39 -16.95
N THR A 2 57.75 -27.20 -16.37
CA THR A 2 56.70 -26.67 -15.48
C THR A 2 55.49 -26.26 -16.34
N HIS A 3 54.29 -26.70 -15.97
CA HIS A 3 53.05 -26.24 -16.61
C HIS A 3 52.32 -25.28 -15.66
N ASP A 4 52.16 -24.05 -16.12
CA ASP A 4 51.37 -22.96 -15.55
C ASP A 4 49.92 -23.08 -16.07
N PRO A 5 48.87 -23.08 -15.23
CA PRO A 5 47.50 -22.94 -15.70
C PRO A 5 47.08 -21.47 -15.65
N GLY A 6 47.13 -20.83 -16.82
CA GLY A 6 46.66 -19.48 -17.05
C GLY A 6 45.16 -19.31 -16.76
N ASN A 7 44.89 -18.41 -15.82
CA ASN A 7 43.94 -17.30 -15.90
C ASN A 7 42.87 -17.36 -17.03
N HIS A 8 41.73 -18.00 -16.76
CA HIS A 8 40.49 -17.74 -17.48
C HIS A 8 39.63 -16.79 -16.63
N ALA A 9 39.66 -15.51 -16.99
CA ALA A 9 38.76 -14.50 -16.45
C ALA A 9 37.30 -14.85 -16.79
N LEU A 10 36.44 -14.86 -15.78
CA LEU A 10 34.99 -14.98 -15.92
C LEU A 10 34.46 -13.79 -16.74
N PRO A 11 33.50 -14.00 -17.66
CA PRO A 11 32.88 -12.89 -18.38
C PRO A 11 32.05 -12.02 -17.42
N PRO A 12 31.91 -10.72 -17.72
CA PRO A 12 31.25 -9.76 -16.84
C PRO A 12 29.77 -10.13 -16.63
N ASP A 13 29.34 -10.04 -15.37
CA ASP A 13 28.00 -10.34 -14.88
C ASP A 13 26.92 -9.67 -15.74
N ASP A 14 26.13 -10.48 -16.45
CA ASP A 14 24.90 -10.06 -17.13
C ASP A 14 23.79 -9.88 -16.08
N PRO A 15 23.31 -8.64 -15.81
CA PRO A 15 22.29 -8.38 -14.81
C PRO A 15 20.93 -9.00 -15.16
N SER A 16 20.72 -9.38 -16.43
CA SER A 16 19.47 -9.98 -16.90
C SER A 16 19.32 -11.45 -16.50
N GLY A 17 20.43 -12.20 -16.44
CA GLY A 17 20.45 -13.61 -16.03
C GLY A 17 20.20 -13.82 -14.54
N PHE A 18 20.69 -12.91 -13.69
CA PHE A 18 20.47 -12.96 -12.24
C PHE A 18 19.00 -12.74 -11.87
N ASN A 19 18.34 -11.83 -12.58
CA ASN A 19 16.92 -11.51 -12.37
C ASN A 19 16.00 -12.65 -12.86
N LEU A 20 16.40 -13.36 -13.93
CA LEU A 20 15.70 -14.57 -14.38
C LEU A 20 15.85 -15.71 -13.36
N HIS A 21 17.05 -15.92 -12.81
CA HIS A 21 17.32 -16.98 -11.84
C HIS A 21 16.59 -16.76 -10.51
N MET A 22 16.54 -15.52 -10.00
CA MET A 22 15.76 -15.17 -8.80
C MET A 22 14.24 -15.28 -9.03
N ASN A 23 13.72 -14.86 -10.19
CA ASN A 23 12.32 -15.10 -10.57
C ASN A 23 11.98 -16.59 -10.67
N MET A 24 12.92 -17.40 -11.18
CA MET A 24 12.75 -18.84 -11.32
C MET A 24 12.80 -19.54 -9.95
N LEU A 25 13.74 -19.16 -9.07
CA LEU A 25 13.82 -19.65 -7.68
C LEU A 25 12.56 -19.27 -6.87
N PHE A 26 12.05 -18.04 -7.01
CA PHE A 26 10.81 -17.60 -6.39
C PHE A 26 9.61 -18.47 -6.83
N ARG A 27 9.52 -18.82 -8.12
CA ARG A 27 8.50 -19.73 -8.65
C ARG A 27 8.73 -21.21 -8.30
N MET A 28 9.93 -21.61 -7.89
CA MET A 28 10.22 -23.00 -7.50
C MET A 28 9.84 -23.28 -6.05
N GLN A 29 9.77 -22.26 -5.18
CA GLN A 29 9.42 -22.43 -3.76
C GLN A 29 7.93 -22.19 -3.47
N TYR A 30 7.28 -21.27 -4.18
CA TYR A 30 5.88 -20.88 -3.92
C TYR A 30 5.03 -20.97 -5.18
N LYS A 31 3.78 -21.41 -5.03
CA LYS A 31 2.82 -21.57 -6.13
C LYS A 31 2.34 -20.23 -6.67
N ASN A 32 2.26 -19.21 -5.82
CA ASN A 32 1.85 -17.85 -6.17
C ASN A 32 2.34 -16.83 -5.12
N THR A 33 2.16 -15.54 -5.43
CA THR A 33 2.55 -14.42 -4.57
C THR A 33 1.86 -14.44 -3.20
N THR A 34 0.62 -14.91 -3.14
CA THR A 34 -0.15 -15.02 -1.89
C THR A 34 0.51 -15.98 -0.91
N GLU A 35 0.91 -17.17 -1.36
CA GLU A 35 1.60 -18.16 -0.53
C GLU A 35 2.93 -17.61 0.01
N ALA A 36 3.72 -16.97 -0.86
CA ALA A 36 4.97 -16.32 -0.48
C ALA A 36 4.75 -15.22 0.58
N THR A 37 3.70 -14.42 0.43
CA THR A 37 3.38 -13.32 1.37
C THR A 37 2.95 -13.85 2.74
N VAL A 38 2.14 -14.92 2.78
CA VAL A 38 1.72 -15.56 4.04
C VAL A 38 2.90 -16.21 4.75
N ASP A 39 3.77 -16.92 4.02
CA ASP A 39 4.95 -17.53 4.63
C ASP A 39 5.95 -16.48 5.13
N ALA A 40 6.13 -15.39 4.40
CA ALA A 40 6.93 -14.25 4.86
C ALA A 40 6.40 -13.65 6.17
N ALA A 41 5.07 -13.47 6.29
CA ALA A 41 4.46 -13.01 7.53
C ALA A 41 4.78 -13.94 8.72
N ARG A 42 4.69 -15.27 8.51
CA ARG A 42 5.07 -16.27 9.52
C ARG A 42 6.56 -16.18 9.88
N ILE A 43 7.43 -16.02 8.89
CA ILE A 43 8.87 -15.87 9.11
C ILE A 43 9.15 -14.63 9.96
N ILE A 44 8.54 -13.48 9.63
CA ILE A 44 8.69 -12.23 10.37
C ILE A 44 8.28 -12.40 11.83
N LEU A 45 7.12 -13.01 12.11
CA LEU A 45 6.68 -13.27 13.48
C LEU A 45 7.70 -14.11 14.25
N ARG A 46 8.18 -15.22 13.65
CA ARG A 46 9.22 -16.06 14.28
C ARG A 46 10.51 -15.30 14.55
N GLN A 47 10.93 -14.39 13.66
CA GLN A 47 12.12 -13.56 13.92
C GLN A 47 11.88 -12.57 15.06
N CYS A 48 10.68 -11.98 15.14
CA CYS A 48 10.31 -11.09 16.24
C CYS A 48 10.32 -11.84 17.57
N GLU A 49 9.80 -13.07 17.62
CA GLU A 49 9.84 -13.92 18.82
C GLU A 49 11.27 -14.22 19.25
N ARG A 50 12.10 -14.63 18.28
CA ARG A 50 13.52 -14.94 18.52
C ARG A 50 14.33 -13.73 18.99
N SER A 51 13.92 -12.52 18.64
CA SER A 51 14.59 -11.30 19.09
C SER A 51 14.44 -11.07 20.60
N GLY A 52 13.29 -11.45 21.18
CA GLY A 52 12.96 -11.20 22.58
C GLY A 52 12.82 -9.72 22.97
N THR A 53 12.95 -8.78 22.03
CA THR A 53 12.93 -7.32 22.29
C THR A 53 11.81 -6.58 21.59
N VAL A 54 11.17 -7.22 20.61
CA VAL A 54 10.02 -6.64 19.92
C VAL A 54 8.83 -6.63 20.88
N ARG A 55 8.24 -5.46 21.08
CA ARG A 55 7.00 -5.31 21.87
C ARG A 55 5.74 -5.38 21.00
N ARG A 56 5.84 -4.89 19.77
CA ARG A 56 4.72 -4.81 18.84
C ARG A 56 5.18 -4.93 17.40
N VAL A 57 4.43 -5.73 16.63
CA VAL A 57 4.52 -5.79 15.18
C VAL A 57 3.33 -5.03 14.61
N ILE A 58 3.61 -4.01 13.79
CA ILE A 58 2.57 -3.23 13.09
C ILE A 58 2.62 -3.62 11.63
N HIS A 59 1.56 -4.26 11.18
CA HIS A 59 1.38 -4.67 9.80
C HIS A 59 0.64 -3.60 9.01
N THR A 60 1.24 -3.17 7.91
CA THR A 60 0.58 -2.29 6.95
C THR A 60 -0.40 -3.12 6.12
N ALA A 61 -1.63 -3.31 6.60
CA ALA A 61 -2.68 -4.00 5.87
C ALA A 61 -3.34 -3.07 4.82
N SER A 62 -4.37 -3.57 4.13
CA SER A 62 -5.10 -2.80 3.12
C SER A 62 -6.60 -2.91 3.34
N VAL A 63 -7.34 -1.82 3.10
CA VAL A 63 -8.82 -1.83 3.11
C VAL A 63 -9.41 -2.82 2.12
N THR A 64 -8.65 -3.28 1.11
CA THR A 64 -9.09 -4.35 0.21
C THR A 64 -9.26 -5.71 0.89
N ALA A 65 -8.77 -5.88 2.13
CA ALA A 65 -9.00 -7.06 2.97
C ALA A 65 -10.24 -6.92 3.88
N ALA A 66 -10.92 -5.78 3.85
CA ALA A 66 -12.06 -5.45 4.69
C ALA A 66 -13.33 -5.16 3.89
N SER A 67 -13.53 -5.80 2.74
CA SER A 67 -14.69 -5.53 1.87
C SER A 67 -16.02 -5.71 2.63
N PRO A 68 -16.96 -4.77 2.49
CA PRO A 68 -18.30 -4.86 3.05
C PRO A 68 -19.25 -5.66 2.14
N LEU A 69 -18.76 -6.38 1.12
CA LEU A 69 -19.62 -7.22 0.28
C LEU A 69 -20.36 -8.27 1.12
N ARG A 70 -21.61 -8.53 0.74
CA ARG A 70 -22.43 -9.55 1.41
C ARG A 70 -22.05 -10.93 0.91
N GLU A 71 -21.75 -11.83 1.84
CA GLU A 71 -21.42 -13.23 1.55
C GLU A 71 -22.65 -14.11 1.26
N ASP A 72 -23.86 -13.61 1.57
CA ASP A 72 -25.12 -14.34 1.48
C ASP A 72 -25.60 -14.61 0.03
N GLY A 73 -24.80 -14.25 -0.97
CA GLY A 73 -25.11 -14.47 -2.38
C GLY A 73 -26.20 -13.54 -2.94
N GLY A 74 -26.75 -12.63 -2.12
CA GLY A 74 -27.75 -11.64 -2.54
C GLY A 74 -27.17 -10.48 -3.37
N GLY A 75 -25.84 -10.42 -3.48
CA GLY A 75 -25.13 -9.29 -4.08
C GLY A 75 -25.19 -8.03 -3.20
N GLY A 76 -24.37 -7.04 -3.55
CA GLY A 76 -24.33 -5.75 -2.87
C GLY A 76 -23.50 -5.71 -1.59
N TYR A 77 -23.70 -4.66 -0.81
CA TYR A 77 -22.84 -4.28 0.31
C TYR A 77 -23.61 -4.25 1.63
N LYS A 78 -22.88 -4.40 2.73
CA LYS A 78 -23.31 -3.96 4.06
C LYS A 78 -23.42 -2.43 4.09
N ASP A 79 -24.19 -1.91 5.04
CA ASP A 79 -24.38 -0.46 5.20
C ASP A 79 -23.06 0.26 5.57
N PHE A 80 -22.18 -0.45 6.28
CA PHE A 80 -20.91 0.07 6.78
C PHE A 80 -19.77 -0.90 6.55
N ILE A 81 -18.60 -0.35 6.26
CA ILE A 81 -17.30 -1.03 6.37
C ILE A 81 -16.69 -0.73 7.74
N ASN A 82 -16.19 -1.77 8.41
CA ASN A 82 -15.51 -1.67 9.71
C ASN A 82 -14.48 -2.81 9.88
N GLU A 83 -13.76 -2.82 11.01
CA GLU A 83 -12.69 -3.76 11.33
C GLU A 83 -13.13 -5.24 11.41
N SER A 84 -14.44 -5.50 11.50
CA SER A 84 -15.01 -6.86 11.50
C SER A 84 -15.22 -7.42 10.09
N CYS A 85 -15.15 -6.57 9.06
CA CYS A 85 -15.34 -6.99 7.68
C CYS A 85 -14.11 -7.75 7.16
N TRP A 86 -14.35 -8.80 6.39
CA TRP A 86 -13.32 -9.56 5.68
C TRP A 86 -13.71 -9.71 4.23
N THR A 87 -12.74 -9.58 3.34
CA THR A 87 -13.01 -9.71 1.91
C THR A 87 -13.28 -11.15 1.50
N PRO A 88 -14.42 -11.47 0.89
CA PRO A 88 -14.77 -12.85 0.57
C PRO A 88 -14.00 -13.39 -0.65
N LEU A 89 -12.86 -14.03 -0.43
CA LEU A 89 -11.90 -14.44 -1.49
C LEU A 89 -12.45 -15.34 -2.61
N ASN A 90 -13.63 -15.92 -2.43
CA ASN A 90 -14.26 -16.84 -3.40
C ASN A 90 -15.23 -16.11 -4.36
N LEU A 91 -15.40 -14.80 -4.21
CA LEU A 91 -16.29 -14.00 -5.06
C LEU A 91 -15.50 -13.35 -6.20
N SER A 92 -16.13 -13.29 -7.38
CA SER A 92 -15.63 -12.48 -8.48
C SER A 92 -16.12 -11.04 -8.30
N TYR A 93 -15.19 -10.08 -8.41
CA TYR A 93 -15.49 -8.66 -8.27
C TYR A 93 -15.42 -7.97 -9.63
N GLY A 94 -16.26 -6.96 -9.83
CA GLY A 94 -16.22 -6.14 -11.04
C GLY A 94 -14.85 -5.47 -11.21
N PHE A 95 -14.37 -5.38 -12.46
CA PHE A 95 -13.09 -4.75 -12.82
C PHE A 95 -11.84 -5.43 -12.22
N SER A 96 -12.00 -6.61 -11.62
CA SER A 96 -10.85 -7.37 -11.15
C SER A 96 -10.01 -7.93 -12.30
N ASN A 97 -8.77 -8.24 -11.99
CA ASN A 97 -7.85 -8.95 -12.85
C ASN A 97 -6.90 -9.79 -11.98
N VAL A 98 -6.11 -10.66 -12.61
CA VAL A 98 -5.21 -11.59 -11.92
C VAL A 98 -4.30 -10.90 -10.89
N HIS A 99 -3.84 -9.67 -11.17
CA HIS A 99 -2.98 -8.92 -10.25
C HIS A 99 -3.75 -8.38 -9.04
N LEU A 100 -4.95 -7.83 -9.27
CA LEU A 100 -5.81 -7.31 -8.20
C LEU A 100 -6.34 -8.45 -7.32
N ASP A 101 -6.74 -9.58 -7.90
CA ASP A 101 -7.17 -10.77 -7.16
C ASP A 101 -6.02 -11.34 -6.30
N ALA A 102 -4.81 -11.41 -6.86
CA ALA A 102 -3.63 -11.83 -6.12
C ALA A 102 -3.29 -10.85 -4.99
N TYR A 103 -3.41 -9.54 -5.23
CA TYR A 103 -3.19 -8.51 -4.21
C TYR A 103 -4.20 -8.63 -3.07
N VAL A 104 -5.50 -8.72 -3.36
CA VAL A 104 -6.55 -8.91 -2.35
C VAL A 104 -6.30 -10.18 -1.53
N SER A 105 -6.01 -11.29 -2.20
CA SER A 105 -5.72 -12.56 -1.54
C SER A 105 -4.49 -12.48 -0.64
N SER A 106 -3.40 -11.88 -1.15
CA SER A 106 -2.15 -11.70 -0.41
C SER A 106 -2.36 -10.85 0.83
N LYS A 107 -3.00 -9.68 0.70
CA LYS A 107 -3.27 -8.77 1.83
C LYS A 107 -4.23 -9.38 2.84
N SER A 108 -5.29 -10.06 2.39
CA SER A 108 -6.27 -10.67 3.30
C SER A 108 -5.69 -11.84 4.09
N LEU A 109 -5.01 -12.77 3.41
CA LEU A 109 -4.52 -13.99 4.04
C LEU A 109 -3.29 -13.73 4.93
N SER A 110 -2.40 -12.81 4.53
CA SER A 110 -1.27 -12.43 5.40
C SER A 110 -1.75 -11.66 6.63
N GLU A 111 -2.76 -10.80 6.49
CA GLU A 111 -3.38 -10.11 7.63
C GLU A 111 -4.01 -11.12 8.60
N GLN A 112 -4.79 -12.08 8.10
CA GLN A 112 -5.37 -13.14 8.94
C GLN A 112 -4.30 -13.96 9.66
N GLU A 113 -3.22 -14.31 8.96
CA GLU A 113 -2.12 -15.05 9.56
C GLU A 113 -1.44 -14.28 10.69
N LEU A 114 -1.16 -13.00 10.47
CA LEU A 114 -0.56 -12.13 11.49
C LEU A 114 -1.47 -11.97 12.70
N LEU A 115 -2.76 -11.77 12.46
CA LEU A 115 -3.74 -11.59 13.52
C LEU A 115 -4.10 -12.86 14.27
N ARG A 116 -3.77 -14.05 13.78
CA ARG A 116 -3.90 -15.29 14.56
C ARG A 116 -2.89 -15.36 15.72
N TYR A 117 -1.80 -14.58 15.64
CA TYR A 117 -0.80 -14.51 16.72
C TYR A 117 -1.42 -13.97 18.02
N ASN A 118 -2.07 -12.82 17.93
CA ASN A 118 -3.50 -12.69 18.20
C ASN A 118 -4.18 -13.58 19.26
N ASP A 119 -4.55 -14.75 18.77
CA ASP A 119 -5.59 -15.61 19.33
C ASP A 119 -4.97 -16.87 19.97
N GLY A 120 -3.63 -16.89 20.10
CA GLY A 120 -2.87 -18.02 20.63
C GLY A 120 -3.40 -18.50 21.98
N ASP A 121 -3.53 -19.82 22.10
CA ASP A 121 -4.08 -20.52 23.26
C ASP A 121 -3.16 -20.33 24.49
N GLU A 122 -3.73 -20.23 25.70
CA GLU A 122 -2.95 -20.09 26.95
C GLU A 122 -1.99 -21.27 27.22
N SER A 123 -2.16 -22.37 26.48
CA SER A 123 -1.32 -23.58 26.50
C SER A 123 -0.04 -23.46 25.67
N SER A 124 0.04 -22.48 24.77
CA SER A 124 1.25 -22.09 24.04
C SER A 124 2.07 -21.09 24.85
N SER A 125 3.37 -20.99 24.56
CA SER A 125 4.28 -20.00 25.17
C SER A 125 3.64 -18.61 25.29
N PRO A 126 3.86 -17.90 26.41
CA PRO A 126 3.23 -16.61 26.65
C PRO A 126 3.48 -15.67 25.48
N ARG A 127 2.43 -14.95 25.10
CA ARG A 127 2.46 -13.96 24.03
C ARG A 127 3.63 -13.00 24.24
N THR A 128 4.55 -12.98 23.28
CA THR A 128 5.80 -12.22 23.43
C THR A 128 5.66 -10.77 22.96
N PHE A 129 4.76 -10.50 22.02
CA PHE A 129 4.44 -9.17 21.52
C PHE A 129 2.99 -9.07 21.03
N GLU A 130 2.55 -7.83 20.82
CA GLU A 130 1.25 -7.54 20.23
C GLU A 130 1.35 -7.45 18.70
N VAL A 131 0.34 -7.93 17.98
CA VAL A 131 0.21 -7.69 16.55
C VAL A 131 -0.90 -6.68 16.30
N VAL A 132 -0.59 -5.61 15.58
CA VAL A 132 -1.54 -4.61 15.11
C VAL A 132 -1.61 -4.68 13.60
N SER A 133 -2.81 -4.81 13.06
CA SER A 133 -3.06 -4.64 11.64
C SER A 133 -3.67 -3.27 11.39
N LEU A 134 -2.98 -2.45 10.61
CA LEU A 134 -3.44 -1.12 10.19
C LEU A 134 -3.86 -1.18 8.72
N ALA A 135 -5.15 -1.41 8.48
CA ALA A 135 -5.71 -1.51 7.14
C ALA A 135 -5.82 -0.14 6.48
N CYS A 136 -4.80 0.21 5.70
CA CYS A 136 -4.69 1.52 5.08
C CYS A 136 -5.61 1.67 3.86
N ALA A 137 -6.25 2.84 3.77
CA ALA A 137 -7.01 3.29 2.60
C ALA A 137 -6.12 3.50 1.37
N LEU A 138 -6.72 3.88 0.23
CA LEU A 138 -5.94 4.34 -0.92
C LEU A 138 -5.22 5.64 -0.52
N VAL A 139 -3.88 5.56 -0.48
CA VAL A 139 -3.03 6.63 0.06
C VAL A 139 -2.76 7.68 -1.00
N GLY A 140 -3.16 8.92 -0.70
CA GLY A 140 -2.89 10.10 -1.51
C GLY A 140 -2.04 11.14 -0.79
N GLY A 141 -1.83 12.28 -1.43
CA GLY A 141 -1.11 13.41 -0.86
C GLY A 141 0.20 13.72 -1.57
N ASP A 142 0.95 14.63 -0.96
CA ASP A 142 2.26 15.04 -1.48
C ASP A 142 3.32 13.99 -1.12
N THR A 143 4.11 13.58 -2.11
CA THR A 143 5.13 12.54 -1.94
C THR A 143 6.38 12.88 -2.72
N ILE A 144 7.53 12.54 -2.15
CA ILE A 144 8.83 12.68 -2.82
C ILE A 144 8.98 11.61 -3.93
N GLN A 145 8.23 10.51 -3.83
CA GLN A 145 8.27 9.40 -4.79
C GLN A 145 6.99 9.34 -5.65
N PRO A 146 7.12 9.17 -6.98
CA PRO A 146 6.03 9.31 -7.96
C PRO A 146 5.05 8.12 -8.03
N ARG A 147 4.77 7.41 -6.93
CA ARG A 147 4.03 6.13 -7.00
C ARG A 147 2.71 6.07 -6.25
N SER A 148 2.59 6.65 -5.04
CA SER A 148 1.38 6.48 -4.22
C SER A 148 0.15 7.25 -4.73
N SER A 149 0.33 8.48 -5.23
CA SER A 149 -0.78 9.33 -5.72
C SER A 149 -1.33 8.94 -7.09
N THR A 150 -0.63 8.06 -7.82
CA THR A 150 -0.87 7.77 -9.25
C THR A 150 -2.23 7.13 -9.56
N VAL A 151 -2.82 6.43 -8.60
CA VAL A 151 -4.15 5.82 -8.74
C VAL A 151 -5.26 6.86 -8.60
N ILE A 152 -5.15 7.78 -7.64
CA ILE A 152 -6.14 8.85 -7.40
C ILE A 152 -6.24 9.78 -8.61
N VAL A 153 -5.10 10.16 -9.18
CA VAL A 153 -5.03 11.11 -10.33
C VAL A 153 -5.16 10.43 -11.70
N ALA A 154 -5.37 9.10 -11.75
CA ALA A 154 -5.52 8.36 -13.00
C ALA A 154 -6.57 8.94 -13.97
N PRO A 155 -7.72 9.48 -13.50
CA PRO A 155 -8.67 10.17 -14.37
C PRO A 155 -8.08 11.36 -15.14
N LEU A 156 -7.11 12.06 -14.54
CA LEU A 156 -6.45 13.23 -15.12
C LEU A 156 -5.25 12.86 -16.01
N THR A 157 -4.47 11.84 -15.60
CA THR A 157 -3.30 11.38 -16.36
C THR A 157 -3.68 10.55 -17.59
N GLY A 158 -4.87 9.95 -17.60
CA GLY A 158 -5.29 9.03 -18.66
C GLY A 158 -4.73 7.60 -18.48
N HIS A 159 -4.16 7.28 -17.32
CA HIS A 159 -3.58 5.95 -17.10
C HIS A 159 -4.66 4.89 -16.86
N ALA A 160 -5.00 4.13 -17.90
CA ALA A 160 -6.08 3.14 -17.89
C ALA A 160 -5.95 2.06 -16.79
N THR A 161 -4.76 1.51 -16.55
CA THR A 161 -4.55 0.48 -15.52
C THR A 161 -4.85 1.01 -14.12
N HIS A 162 -4.35 2.20 -13.78
CA HIS A 162 -4.62 2.84 -12.50
C HIS A 162 -6.09 3.25 -12.36
N HIS A 163 -6.70 3.70 -13.44
CA HIS A 163 -8.13 3.99 -13.47
C HIS A 163 -8.97 2.71 -13.25
N ASN A 164 -8.54 1.56 -13.79
CA ASN A 164 -9.16 0.27 -13.49
C ASN A 164 -9.05 -0.09 -12.00
N SER A 165 -7.95 0.25 -11.32
CA SER A 165 -7.83 0.08 -9.87
C SER A 165 -8.85 0.92 -9.08
N LEU A 166 -9.17 2.15 -9.54
CA LEU A 166 -10.25 2.94 -8.93
C LEU A 166 -11.62 2.31 -9.14
N LEU A 167 -11.92 1.85 -10.37
CA LEU A 167 -13.16 1.15 -10.68
C LEU A 167 -13.31 -0.13 -9.82
N PHE A 168 -12.22 -0.88 -9.69
CA PHE A 168 -12.15 -2.07 -8.86
C PHE A 168 -12.39 -1.73 -7.38
N LEU A 169 -11.73 -0.72 -6.82
CA LEU A 169 -11.94 -0.32 -5.42
C LEU A 169 -13.40 0.07 -5.16
N GLN A 170 -13.99 0.87 -6.04
CA GLN A 170 -15.41 1.24 -5.95
C GLN A 170 -16.33 0.01 -6.01
N ALA A 171 -16.04 -0.97 -6.87
CA ALA A 171 -16.81 -2.21 -6.99
C ALA A 171 -16.58 -3.19 -5.83
N LEU A 172 -15.39 -3.18 -5.21
CA LEU A 172 -15.04 -4.06 -4.10
C LEU A 172 -15.58 -3.52 -2.77
N LEU A 173 -15.53 -2.20 -2.57
CA LEU A 173 -15.78 -1.56 -1.28
C LEU A 173 -17.07 -0.72 -1.25
N GLY A 174 -17.71 -0.52 -2.40
CA GLY A 174 -18.86 0.39 -2.53
C GLY A 174 -18.50 1.86 -2.29
N SER A 175 -17.20 2.17 -2.28
CA SER A 175 -16.58 3.47 -2.07
C SER A 175 -15.10 3.40 -2.46
N VAL A 176 -14.39 4.52 -2.43
CA VAL A 176 -12.93 4.61 -2.59
C VAL A 176 -12.36 5.23 -1.31
N PRO A 177 -12.09 4.44 -0.25
CA PRO A 177 -11.55 4.98 0.99
C PRO A 177 -10.23 5.71 0.72
N LEU A 178 -10.04 6.91 1.27
CA LEU A 178 -8.84 7.72 1.11
C LEU A 178 -8.19 8.07 2.45
N ALA A 179 -6.86 8.15 2.46
CA ALA A 179 -6.09 8.73 3.55
C ALA A 179 -4.87 9.49 3.01
N HIS A 180 -4.50 10.58 3.66
CA HIS A 180 -3.27 11.29 3.32
C HIS A 180 -2.05 10.51 3.81
N VAL A 181 -0.95 10.53 3.04
CA VAL A 181 0.30 9.82 3.36
C VAL A 181 0.87 10.21 4.72
N GLU A 182 0.76 11.49 5.10
CA GLU A 182 1.19 11.93 6.43
C GLU A 182 0.33 11.34 7.54
N ASP A 183 -0.99 11.26 7.36
CA ASP A 183 -1.86 10.65 8.37
C ASP A 183 -1.60 9.15 8.49
N VAL A 184 -1.27 8.46 7.38
CA VAL A 184 -0.85 7.06 7.42
C VAL A 184 0.47 6.91 8.18
N CYS A 185 1.48 7.76 7.93
CA CYS A 185 2.72 7.77 8.70
C CYS A 185 2.47 7.97 10.20
N GLU A 186 1.68 9.00 10.54
CA GLU A 186 1.37 9.33 11.93
C GLU A 186 0.53 8.24 12.58
N ALA A 187 -0.35 7.54 11.84
CA ALA A 187 -1.11 6.41 12.36
C ALA A 187 -0.19 5.23 12.72
N HIS A 188 0.83 4.95 11.91
CA HIS A 188 1.83 3.93 12.27
C HIS A 188 2.61 4.33 13.52
N ALA A 189 3.10 5.58 13.59
CA ALA A 189 3.79 6.08 14.77
C ALA A 189 2.90 6.05 16.03
N PHE A 190 1.64 6.47 15.89
CA PHE A 190 0.64 6.41 16.95
C PHE A 190 0.45 4.98 17.45
N CYS A 191 0.36 3.99 16.54
CA CYS A 191 0.28 2.58 16.89
C CYS A 191 1.53 2.10 17.64
N MET A 192 2.71 2.65 17.40
CA MET A 192 3.93 2.32 18.16
C MET A 192 3.89 2.89 19.58
N ASP A 193 3.42 4.12 19.73
CA ASP A 193 3.44 4.85 20.99
C ASP A 193 2.36 4.38 21.98
N GLN A 194 1.31 3.67 21.52
CA GLN A 194 0.24 3.18 22.40
C GLN A 194 0.78 2.23 23.48
N PRO A 195 0.35 2.35 24.75
CA PRO A 195 0.81 1.48 25.83
C PRO A 195 0.43 0.01 25.58
N ALA A 196 -0.78 -0.26 25.10
CA ALA A 196 -1.25 -1.58 24.69
C ALA A 196 -2.17 -1.40 23.48
N MET A 197 -1.95 -2.19 22.43
CA MET A 197 -2.74 -2.13 21.21
C MET A 197 -2.58 -3.43 20.43
N ALA A 198 -3.70 -4.10 20.14
CA ALA A 198 -3.72 -5.32 19.36
C ALA A 198 -4.98 -5.41 18.50
N GLY A 199 -4.88 -6.19 17.42
CA GLY A 199 -5.97 -6.46 16.51
C GLY A 199 -5.99 -5.52 15.31
N ARG A 200 -7.16 -5.41 14.68
CA ARG A 200 -7.38 -4.67 13.43
C ARG A 200 -7.85 -3.25 13.68
N PHE A 201 -7.41 -2.34 12.81
CA PHE A 201 -7.76 -0.93 12.77
C PHE A 201 -7.80 -0.46 11.31
N LEU A 202 -8.89 0.16 10.87
CA LEU A 202 -8.94 0.76 9.53
C LEU A 202 -8.41 2.19 9.59
N CYS A 203 -7.51 2.53 8.66
CA CYS A 203 -6.93 3.85 8.56
C CYS A 203 -7.43 4.55 7.29
N ALA A 204 -8.53 5.28 7.42
CA ALA A 204 -9.17 6.05 6.35
C ALA A 204 -9.72 7.36 6.89
N ALA A 205 -9.42 8.48 6.23
CA ALA A 205 -9.97 9.79 6.56
C ALA A 205 -11.42 9.96 6.04
N GLY A 206 -11.82 9.18 5.04
CA GLY A 206 -13.19 9.14 4.55
C GLY A 206 -13.41 8.18 3.38
N TYR A 207 -14.67 8.10 2.94
CA TYR A 207 -15.19 7.09 2.02
C TYR A 207 -15.94 7.73 0.83
N PRO A 208 -15.28 8.55 0.00
CA PRO A 208 -15.90 9.11 -1.19
C PRO A 208 -16.28 8.01 -2.18
N SER A 209 -17.23 8.31 -3.07
CA SER A 209 -17.40 7.54 -4.29
C SER A 209 -16.39 8.00 -5.35
N MET A 210 -16.17 7.15 -6.36
CA MET A 210 -15.37 7.53 -7.53
C MET A 210 -15.94 8.78 -8.24
N ARG A 211 -17.27 8.96 -8.21
CA ARG A 211 -17.92 10.17 -8.76
C ARG A 211 -17.52 11.42 -7.99
N ASP A 212 -17.49 11.37 -6.66
CA ASP A 212 -17.10 12.52 -5.83
C ASP A 212 -15.66 12.98 -6.16
N ILE A 213 -14.76 12.05 -6.46
CA ILE A 213 -13.38 12.36 -6.87
C ILE A 213 -13.37 13.10 -8.22
N LEU A 214 -14.14 12.63 -9.21
CA LEU A 214 -14.24 13.31 -10.51
C LEU A 214 -14.87 14.70 -10.40
N ASP A 215 -15.92 14.83 -9.58
CA ASP A 215 -16.61 16.10 -9.35
C ASP A 215 -15.69 17.10 -8.64
N ARG A 216 -14.87 16.63 -7.69
CA ARG A 216 -13.81 17.42 -7.07
C ARG A 216 -12.80 17.91 -8.10
N PHE A 217 -12.35 17.05 -9.01
CA PHE A 217 -11.44 17.47 -10.09
C PHE A 217 -12.06 18.55 -10.99
N ALA A 218 -13.28 18.34 -11.45
CA ALA A 218 -13.97 19.29 -12.33
C ALA A 218 -14.17 20.66 -11.65
N THR A 219 -14.43 20.66 -10.34
CA THR A 219 -14.66 21.89 -9.57
C THR A 219 -13.36 22.61 -9.22
N ARG A 220 -12.35 21.86 -8.76
CA ARG A 220 -11.11 22.42 -8.19
C ARG A 220 -10.03 22.71 -9.23
N PHE A 221 -9.99 21.90 -10.28
CA PHE A 221 -8.97 21.95 -11.34
C PHE A 221 -9.62 22.03 -12.74
N PRO A 222 -10.48 23.02 -13.01
CA PRO A 222 -11.20 23.13 -14.28
C PRO A 222 -10.27 23.32 -15.49
N GLU A 223 -9.02 23.73 -15.26
CA GLU A 223 -7.98 23.85 -16.28
C GLU A 223 -7.44 22.50 -16.78
N ILE A 224 -7.67 21.42 -16.03
CA ILE A 224 -7.16 20.09 -16.34
C ILE A 224 -8.29 19.26 -16.96
N LYS A 225 -8.08 18.79 -18.18
CA LYS A 225 -9.03 17.90 -18.85
C LYS A 225 -9.05 16.54 -18.15
N ILE A 226 -10.23 16.12 -17.68
CA ILE A 226 -10.46 14.75 -17.24
C ILE A 226 -10.45 13.83 -18.46
N GLN A 227 -9.45 12.96 -18.56
CA GLN A 227 -9.25 12.05 -19.69
C GLN A 227 -10.09 10.78 -19.58
N LEU A 228 -10.30 10.27 -18.36
CA LEU A 228 -11.10 9.08 -18.09
C LEU A 228 -12.24 9.44 -17.15
N GLN A 229 -13.48 9.28 -17.63
CA GLN A 229 -14.70 9.66 -16.91
C GLN A 229 -15.58 8.46 -16.53
N GLN A 230 -15.17 7.25 -16.92
CA GLN A 230 -15.91 6.04 -16.59
C GLN A 230 -15.93 5.87 -15.07
N VAL A 231 -17.12 5.65 -14.52
CA VAL A 231 -17.32 5.28 -13.11
C VAL A 231 -18.08 3.98 -13.02
N THR A 232 -18.11 3.38 -11.83
CA THR A 232 -18.97 2.24 -11.53
C THR A 232 -19.65 2.43 -10.18
N GLY A 233 -20.66 1.62 -9.88
CA GLY A 233 -21.42 1.70 -8.64
C GLY A 233 -22.18 3.01 -8.49
N GLU A 234 -22.82 3.51 -9.55
CA GLU A 234 -23.62 4.72 -9.47
C GLU A 234 -24.70 4.61 -8.38
N GLY A 235 -24.76 5.62 -7.50
CA GLY A 235 -25.65 5.61 -6.33
C GLY A 235 -25.18 4.74 -5.16
N VAL A 236 -24.16 3.90 -5.34
CA VAL A 236 -23.58 3.09 -4.26
C VAL A 236 -22.66 3.95 -3.39
N ARG A 237 -22.96 4.02 -2.10
CA ARG A 237 -22.19 4.77 -1.11
C ARG A 237 -22.12 4.01 0.22
N VAL A 238 -21.10 3.18 0.37
CA VAL A 238 -20.83 2.53 1.67
C VAL A 238 -20.07 3.49 2.57
N ARG A 239 -20.51 3.63 3.83
CA ARG A 239 -19.88 4.51 4.81
C ARG A 239 -18.91 3.74 5.71
N GLY A 240 -17.93 4.43 6.28
CA GLY A 240 -17.07 3.86 7.32
C GLY A 240 -17.72 3.92 8.69
N ASP A 241 -17.60 2.83 9.44
CA ASP A 241 -17.69 2.81 10.90
C ASP A 241 -16.31 2.42 11.47
N THR A 242 -15.34 3.33 11.26
CA THR A 242 -13.90 3.09 11.48
C THR A 242 -13.31 4.05 12.50
N ARG A 243 -14.10 4.37 13.53
CA ARG A 243 -13.71 5.31 14.59
C ARG A 243 -12.73 4.73 15.58
N LYS A 244 -12.41 3.43 15.49
CA LYS A 244 -11.59 2.72 16.47
C LYS A 244 -10.22 3.38 16.72
N LEU A 245 -9.57 3.91 15.68
CA LEU A 245 -8.33 4.69 15.85
C LEU A 245 -8.58 6.04 16.53
N GLU A 246 -9.63 6.74 16.13
CA GLU A 246 -9.98 8.06 16.68
C GLU A 246 -10.44 7.99 18.14
N ASP A 247 -11.14 6.92 18.51
CA ASP A 247 -11.58 6.63 19.87
C ASP A 247 -10.40 6.39 20.82
N LEU A 248 -9.26 5.91 20.27
CA LEU A 248 -7.98 5.83 21.00
C LEU A 248 -7.23 7.17 21.06
N GLY A 249 -7.72 8.21 20.37
CA GLY A 249 -7.16 9.55 20.37
C GLY A 249 -6.37 9.93 19.12
N PHE A 250 -6.29 9.06 18.10
CA PHE A 250 -5.73 9.44 16.81
C PHE A 250 -6.57 10.54 16.16
N ARG A 251 -5.93 11.46 15.42
CA ARG A 251 -6.62 12.54 14.71
C ARG A 251 -6.03 12.69 13.31
N TYR A 252 -6.88 12.51 12.30
CA TYR A 252 -6.54 12.85 10.92
C TYR A 252 -6.33 14.35 10.81
N ARG A 253 -5.22 14.75 10.20
CA ARG A 253 -4.92 16.15 9.88
C ARG A 253 -5.52 16.57 8.55
N TYR A 254 -5.72 15.61 7.65
CA TYR A 254 -6.18 15.84 6.29
C TYR A 254 -7.51 15.15 6.04
N GLY A 255 -8.42 15.85 5.38
CA GLY A 255 -9.67 15.27 4.88
C GLY A 255 -9.50 14.63 3.52
N VAL A 256 -10.60 14.07 3.02
CA VAL A 256 -10.70 13.49 1.67
C VAL A 256 -10.34 14.51 0.60
N GLU A 257 -10.88 15.70 0.72
CA GLU A 257 -10.75 16.79 -0.24
C GLU A 257 -9.29 17.28 -0.34
N GLU A 258 -8.65 17.53 0.79
CA GLU A 258 -7.24 17.90 0.86
C GLU A 258 -6.35 16.79 0.30
N THR A 259 -6.67 15.52 0.60
CA THR A 259 -5.91 14.38 0.08
C THR A 259 -5.95 14.31 -1.44
N VAL A 260 -7.12 14.52 -2.03
CA VAL A 260 -7.29 14.55 -3.49
C VAL A 260 -6.53 15.74 -4.09
N ASP A 261 -6.68 16.94 -3.53
CA ASP A 261 -6.02 18.15 -4.02
C ASP A 261 -4.49 18.04 -3.96
N CYS A 262 -3.94 17.59 -2.82
CA CYS A 262 -2.51 17.38 -2.66
C CYS A 262 -1.98 16.32 -3.64
N SER A 263 -2.77 15.29 -3.96
CA SER A 263 -2.40 14.29 -4.98
C SER A 263 -2.27 14.91 -6.38
N VAL A 264 -3.19 15.81 -6.74
CA VAL A 264 -3.14 16.52 -8.04
C VAL A 264 -1.95 17.47 -8.10
N GLU A 265 -1.74 18.27 -7.05
CA GLU A 265 -0.60 19.20 -6.99
C GLU A 265 0.74 18.45 -6.99
N CYS A 266 0.82 17.29 -6.33
CA CYS A 266 1.97 16.40 -6.41
C CYS A 266 2.20 15.92 -7.85
N ALA A 267 1.15 15.48 -8.55
CA ALA A 267 1.25 15.02 -9.93
C ALA A 267 1.66 16.16 -10.90
N LYS A 268 1.19 17.40 -10.67
CA LYS A 268 1.67 18.59 -11.38
C LYS A 268 3.16 18.80 -11.15
N ARG A 269 3.59 18.80 -9.88
CA ARG A 269 4.99 19.00 -9.48
C ARG A 269 5.93 17.95 -10.06
N LEU A 270 5.45 16.71 -10.20
CA LEU A 270 6.21 15.59 -10.76
C LEU A 270 6.14 15.50 -12.30
N GLY A 271 5.38 16.38 -12.96
CA GLY A 271 5.26 16.40 -14.42
C GLY A 271 4.43 15.25 -15.00
N GLU A 272 3.58 14.61 -14.19
CA GLU A 272 2.73 13.49 -14.62
C GLU A 272 1.46 13.94 -15.33
N LEU A 273 1.05 15.18 -15.12
CA LEU A 273 -0.12 15.78 -15.77
C LEU A 273 0.31 16.52 -17.03
N GLN A 274 -0.33 16.18 -18.15
CA GLN A 274 -0.26 16.97 -19.39
C GLN A 274 -1.06 18.26 -19.18
N VAL A 275 -0.45 19.25 -18.52
CA VAL A 275 -1.01 20.60 -18.52
C VAL A 275 -0.83 21.14 -19.93
N LEU A 276 -1.93 21.56 -20.57
CA LEU A 276 -1.90 22.25 -21.86
C LEU A 276 -1.23 23.63 -21.68
N TYR A 277 0.09 23.67 -21.49
CA TYR A 277 0.87 24.85 -21.79
C TYR A 277 0.93 24.96 -23.30
N TYR A 278 -0.07 25.64 -23.88
CA TYR A 278 0.07 26.19 -25.21
C TYR A 278 1.26 27.17 -25.19
N LEU A 279 2.41 26.68 -25.68
CA LEU A 279 3.50 27.44 -26.29
C LEU A 279 4.12 28.57 -25.45
N TYR A 280 4.91 28.25 -24.42
CA TYR A 280 6.07 29.07 -24.02
C TYR A 280 7.05 28.15 -23.28
N MET A 281 8.32 28.13 -23.69
CA MET A 281 9.43 27.28 -23.19
C MET A 281 9.67 25.94 -23.91
N HIS A 282 9.50 25.91 -25.23
CA HIS A 282 10.50 25.21 -26.04
C HIS A 282 11.77 26.08 -26.08
N VAL A 283 12.92 25.43 -25.87
CA VAL A 283 14.33 25.94 -25.90
C VAL A 283 14.92 26.19 -24.51
N GLN A 284 16.00 25.43 -24.20
CA GLN A 284 16.76 25.28 -22.94
C GLN A 284 16.09 24.29 -21.97
N ILE A 285 16.49 23.02 -21.88
CA ILE A 285 17.83 22.53 -21.58
C ILE A 285 18.06 21.20 -22.33
N ILE A 286 18.85 21.26 -23.39
CA ILE A 286 19.74 20.17 -23.79
C ILE A 286 21.07 20.55 -23.14
N MET A 287 21.65 19.69 -22.30
CA MET A 287 23.11 19.46 -22.06
C MET A 287 23.36 18.82 -20.69
N GLN A 288 24.06 17.66 -20.70
CA GLN A 288 25.07 17.18 -19.72
C GLN A 288 24.57 16.75 -18.32
N THR A 289 24.98 15.64 -17.69
CA THR A 289 26.13 14.74 -17.82
C THR A 289 25.91 13.43 -17.01
N SER A 290 26.72 12.42 -17.36
CA SER A 290 26.91 11.06 -16.84
C SER A 290 27.13 10.86 -15.32
N TRP A 291 26.87 9.64 -14.82
CA TRP A 291 27.79 8.68 -14.13
C TRP A 291 27.07 7.70 -13.15
N ASP A 292 27.08 6.41 -13.52
CA ASP A 292 27.31 5.16 -12.74
C ASP A 292 26.41 4.62 -11.59
N PRO A 293 26.46 3.28 -11.35
CA PRO A 293 25.31 2.47 -10.96
C PRO A 293 25.31 2.06 -9.48
N ILE A 294 24.12 1.95 -8.87
CA ILE A 294 23.93 1.21 -7.62
C ILE A 294 22.98 0.05 -7.92
N ALA A 295 23.51 -1.17 -7.77
CA ALA A 295 22.77 -2.42 -7.87
C ALA A 295 21.67 -2.46 -6.80
N ALA A 296 20.43 -2.21 -7.21
CA ALA A 296 19.26 -2.56 -6.43
C ALA A 296 18.99 -4.05 -6.64
N ILE A 297 19.06 -4.83 -5.57
CA ILE A 297 18.49 -6.18 -5.53
C ILE A 297 16.97 -6.00 -5.67
N VAL A 298 16.49 -6.11 -6.90
CA VAL A 298 15.07 -6.16 -7.24
C VAL A 298 14.59 -7.55 -6.87
N ILE A 299 13.89 -7.67 -5.74
CA ILE A 299 13.01 -8.80 -5.49
C ILE A 299 11.74 -8.53 -6.33
N PRO A 300 11.47 -9.33 -7.37
CA PRO A 300 10.26 -9.19 -8.14
C PRO A 300 9.09 -9.72 -7.29
N TYR A 301 7.94 -9.05 -7.41
CA TYR A 301 6.71 -9.27 -6.65
C TYR A 301 6.69 -8.57 -5.27
N GLU A 302 5.78 -7.59 -5.21
CA GLU A 302 5.50 -6.65 -4.12
C GLU A 302 5.30 -7.34 -2.76
N MET A 303 6.38 -7.51 -2.00
CA MET A 303 6.35 -6.98 -0.63
C MET A 303 6.54 -5.49 -0.76
N VAL A 304 5.44 -4.73 -0.78
CA VAL A 304 5.51 -3.31 -0.48
C VAL A 304 5.91 -3.21 0.99
N PHE A 305 7.21 -3.30 1.27
CA PHE A 305 7.77 -2.56 2.39
C PHE A 305 7.38 -1.14 2.09
N VAL A 306 6.41 -0.61 2.83
CA VAL A 306 6.10 0.81 2.70
C VAL A 306 7.30 1.52 3.31
N TYR A 307 8.30 1.78 2.47
CA TYR A 307 9.29 2.80 2.72
C TYR A 307 8.51 4.12 2.59
N LEU A 308 7.72 4.49 3.61
CA LEU A 308 7.03 5.78 3.64
C LEU A 308 8.12 6.84 3.62
N PRO A 309 8.35 7.54 2.49
CA PRO A 309 9.42 8.51 2.40
C PRO A 309 8.89 9.83 2.99
N CYS A 310 8.48 9.81 4.25
CA CYS A 310 8.25 11.02 5.02
C CYS A 310 9.56 11.39 5.72
N VAL A 311 10.08 12.57 5.41
CA VAL A 311 11.27 13.16 6.05
C VAL A 311 11.14 13.18 7.59
N ASN A 312 9.91 13.23 8.11
CA ASN A 312 9.62 13.20 9.55
C ASN A 312 9.59 11.78 10.18
N PHE A 313 9.28 10.74 9.40
CA PHE A 313 9.20 9.35 9.92
C PHE A 313 10.59 8.80 10.26
N HIS A 314 11.59 9.09 9.41
CA HIS A 314 12.99 8.72 9.67
C HIS A 314 13.60 9.39 10.91
N ARG A 315 13.12 10.58 11.31
CA ARG A 315 13.64 11.26 12.51
C ARG A 315 13.16 10.64 13.82
N ARG A 316 11.96 10.04 13.86
CA ARG A 316 11.44 9.41 15.10
C ARG A 316 11.96 8.00 15.32
N LEU A 317 12.25 7.24 14.25
CA LEU A 317 12.91 5.92 14.35
C LEU A 317 14.35 5.99 14.89
N LEU A 318 15.00 7.16 14.85
CA LEU A 318 16.40 7.37 15.22
C LEU A 318 16.62 7.97 16.61
N VAL A 319 15.59 8.11 17.44
CA VAL A 319 15.75 8.44 18.86
C VAL A 319 15.39 7.20 19.69
N PRO A 320 16.32 6.24 19.85
CA PRO A 320 16.04 5.05 20.61
C PRO A 320 15.97 5.39 22.10
N ASN A 321 14.86 5.02 22.75
CA ASN A 321 14.93 4.56 24.12
C ASN A 321 15.64 3.20 24.07
N PRO A 322 16.81 3.00 24.70
CA PRO A 322 17.70 1.85 24.43
C PRO A 322 17.12 0.46 24.76
N ASN A 323 15.88 0.34 25.22
CA ASN A 323 15.29 -0.89 25.71
C ASN A 323 14.01 -1.37 24.97
N GLU A 324 13.47 -0.65 23.98
CA GLU A 324 12.19 -1.03 23.33
C GLU A 324 12.18 -0.70 21.82
N PHE A 325 11.89 -1.69 20.97
CA PHE A 325 11.76 -1.52 19.52
C PHE A 325 10.39 -1.99 19.01
N SER A 326 9.79 -1.21 18.11
CA SER A 326 8.60 -1.57 17.34
C SER A 326 8.97 -1.75 15.87
N LEU A 327 8.47 -2.81 15.23
CA LEU A 327 8.77 -3.14 13.83
C LEU A 327 7.55 -2.88 12.95
N CYS A 328 7.73 -2.13 11.86
CA CYS A 328 6.68 -1.77 10.91
C CYS A 328 6.97 -2.42 9.55
N PHE A 329 6.02 -3.19 9.04
CA PHE A 329 6.09 -3.80 7.71
C PHE A 329 4.75 -3.69 6.99
#